data_AF-A0A318TGR5-F1
#
_entry.id   AF-A0A318TGR5-F1
#
_cell.length_a   1.000
_cell.length_b   1.000
_cell.length_c   1.000
_cell.angle_alpha   90.00
_cell.angle_beta   90.00
_cell.angle_gamma   90.00
#
_symmetry.space_group_name_H-M   'P 1'
#
loop_
_entity.id
_entity.type
_entity.pdbx_description
1 polymer ?
#
loop_
_entity_poly.entity_id
_entity_poly.type
_entity_poly.pdbx_seq_one_letter_code
_entity_poly.pdbx_strand_id
1 'polypeptide(L)'
;MPQAVLADTDKAPQRGALVRFPKRKGRRPKASTDELQSILAALDIRLIGCTETRRDHETTAGEVLRKMIAAHGAEHVTLILRTIRESRGNERALTDPIINAVSAVALAFPAWPATGLRWIEAFDQVPLVELYAKVRPLKYAVKGSAWCFLAGMIAERLYPVFAEQKIAPPKRVNLPKRPVAGARRIVEKGLELLPHKGPHNTSPVPRDVCERVGVEKYQAGFHIRAARMYGDRLELIERLKPEALRVLISPTFPAEIRAQVERRLADGEKFSGRQLKRMAGITTRRRQRK
;
A
#
# COMPACT_ATOMS: atom_id res chain seq x y z
N MET A 1 53.00 11.44 17.62
CA MET A 1 52.45 10.11 17.93
C MET A 1 51.35 10.26 18.97
N PRO A 2 50.09 9.83 18.78
CA PRO A 2 49.32 9.69 17.54
C PRO A 2 48.15 10.70 17.46
N GLN A 3 47.81 11.10 16.23
CA GLN A 3 46.58 11.82 15.90
C GLN A 3 45.39 10.87 16.05
N ALA A 4 44.37 11.31 16.80
CA ALA A 4 43.11 10.59 16.92
C ALA A 4 42.35 10.63 15.59
N VAL A 5 42.15 9.44 15.02
CA VAL A 5 41.35 9.19 13.83
C VAL A 5 39.89 9.52 14.16
N LEU A 6 39.40 10.63 13.61
CA LEU A 6 37.97 10.91 13.52
C LEU A 6 37.36 9.89 12.54
N ALA A 7 36.85 8.80 13.11
CA ALA A 7 36.09 7.81 12.37
C ALA A 7 34.73 8.39 12.00
N ASP A 8 34.52 8.42 10.70
CA ASP A 8 33.32 8.68 9.92
C ASP A 8 32.08 7.95 10.48
N THR A 9 31.29 8.62 11.33
CA THR A 9 29.96 8.17 11.76
C THR A 9 28.87 9.00 11.10
N ASP A 10 28.90 9.09 9.76
CA ASP A 10 27.80 9.65 8.97
C ASP A 10 27.04 8.53 8.24
N LYS A 11 26.43 7.63 9.02
CA LYS A 11 25.34 6.77 8.52
C LYS A 11 24.05 7.17 9.19
N ALA A 12 23.37 8.13 8.55
CA ALA A 12 21.97 8.42 8.81
C ALA A 12 21.17 7.10 8.91
N PRO A 13 20.34 6.91 9.94
CA PRO A 13 19.51 5.71 10.06
C PRO A 13 18.65 5.61 8.80
N GLN A 14 18.75 4.46 8.12
CA GLN A 14 17.95 4.17 6.94
C GLN A 14 16.49 4.44 7.28
N ARG A 15 15.89 5.44 6.62
CA ARG A 15 14.48 5.79 6.80
C ARG A 15 13.64 4.53 6.65
N GLY A 16 13.17 4.00 7.78
CA GLY A 16 12.26 2.87 7.83
C GLY A 16 11.09 3.13 6.88
N ALA A 17 10.66 2.09 6.17
CA ALA A 17 9.58 2.18 5.22
C ALA A 17 8.40 2.92 5.85
N LEU A 18 8.06 4.09 5.30
CA LEU A 18 6.85 4.83 5.65
C LEU A 18 5.68 3.84 5.64
N VAL A 19 5.08 3.61 6.81
CA VAL A 19 3.85 2.83 6.96
C VAL A 19 2.80 3.51 6.10
N ARG A 20 2.60 3.01 4.88
CA ARG A 20 1.55 3.49 3.99
C ARG A 20 0.25 2.82 4.40
N PHE A 21 -0.64 3.60 5.00
CA PHE A 21 -2.01 3.18 5.23
C PHE A 21 -2.67 2.79 3.89
N PRO A 22 -3.34 1.62 3.82
CA PRO A 22 -3.98 1.18 2.59
C PRO A 22 -5.08 2.16 2.15
N LYS A 23 -5.02 2.61 0.88
CA LYS A 23 -6.10 3.41 0.28
C LYS A 23 -7.35 2.53 0.14
N ARG A 24 -8.45 2.94 0.80
CA ARG A 24 -9.77 2.28 0.74
C ARG A 24 -10.28 2.18 -0.70
N LYS A 25 -10.54 0.96 -1.17
CA LYS A 25 -11.41 0.68 -2.32
C LYS A 25 -12.64 -0.07 -1.81
N GLY A 26 -13.82 0.50 -2.01
CA GLY A 26 -15.12 -0.12 -1.71
C GLY A 26 -15.86 0.51 -0.53
N ARG A 27 -17.12 0.88 -0.75
CA ARG A 27 -18.09 1.27 0.28
C ARG A 27 -18.57 -0.02 0.95
N ARG A 28 -17.93 -0.41 2.06
CA ARG A 28 -18.38 -1.55 2.87
C ARG A 28 -19.73 -1.24 3.54
N PRO A 29 -20.57 -2.24 3.81
CA PRO A 29 -21.85 -2.05 4.49
C PRO A 29 -21.64 -1.36 5.84
N LYS A 30 -22.54 -0.43 6.19
CA LYS A 30 -22.60 0.15 7.55
C LYS A 30 -22.89 -1.00 8.51
N ALA A 31 -22.12 -1.10 9.60
CA ALA A 31 -22.44 -1.98 10.71
C ALA A 31 -23.88 -1.71 11.19
N SER A 32 -24.61 -2.77 11.57
CA SER A 32 -25.95 -2.62 12.15
C SER A 32 -25.82 -1.92 13.51
N THR A 33 -26.80 -1.09 13.86
CA THR A 33 -26.84 -0.39 15.15
C THR A 33 -26.80 -1.38 16.33
N ASP A 34 -27.39 -2.55 16.14
CA ASP A 34 -27.52 -3.60 17.15
C ASP A 34 -26.17 -4.22 17.53
N GLU A 35 -25.28 -4.44 16.56
CA GLU A 35 -23.98 -5.08 16.80
C GLU A 35 -23.09 -4.24 17.71
N LEU A 36 -23.04 -2.91 17.51
CA LEU A 36 -22.29 -2.02 18.41
C LEU A 36 -22.88 -2.05 19.82
N GLN A 37 -24.22 -2.02 19.93
CA GLN A 37 -24.88 -2.02 21.24
C GLN A 37 -24.59 -3.33 22.01
N SER A 38 -24.57 -4.48 21.32
CA SER A 38 -24.21 -5.76 21.92
C SER A 38 -22.77 -5.77 22.44
N ILE A 39 -21.80 -5.26 21.68
CA ILE A 39 -20.39 -5.18 22.12
C ILE A 39 -20.25 -4.27 23.34
N LEU A 40 -20.89 -3.09 23.31
CA LEU A 40 -20.84 -2.13 24.40
C LEU A 40 -21.48 -2.69 25.67
N ALA A 41 -22.62 -3.38 25.56
CA ALA A 41 -23.29 -4.02 26.68
C ALA A 41 -22.45 -5.18 27.28
N ALA A 42 -21.86 -6.02 26.44
CA ALA A 42 -21.00 -7.13 26.90
C ALA A 42 -19.75 -6.62 27.64
N LEU A 43 -19.26 -5.45 27.25
CA LEU A 43 -18.15 -4.77 27.90
C LEU A 43 -18.63 -3.69 28.88
N ASP A 44 -19.90 -3.68 29.29
CA ASP A 44 -20.49 -2.71 30.24
C ASP A 44 -19.90 -1.29 30.09
N ILE A 45 -19.90 -0.82 28.82
CA ILE A 45 -19.52 0.53 28.41
C ILE A 45 -20.79 1.25 28.00
N ARG A 46 -21.02 2.42 28.58
CA ARG A 46 -22.20 3.24 28.26
C ARG A 46 -21.89 4.26 27.16
N LEU A 47 -22.68 4.26 26.10
CA LEU A 47 -22.65 5.31 25.09
C LEU A 47 -23.44 6.51 25.59
N ILE A 48 -22.79 7.67 25.64
CA ILE A 48 -23.39 8.96 26.07
C ILE A 48 -23.40 9.96 24.90
N GLY A 49 -24.22 11.01 25.02
CA GLY A 49 -24.25 12.10 24.04
C GLY A 49 -22.95 12.92 24.02
N CYS A 50 -22.63 13.53 22.87
CA CYS A 50 -21.41 14.32 22.70
C CYS A 50 -21.32 15.56 23.62
N THR A 51 -22.44 15.98 24.21
CA THR A 51 -22.57 17.12 25.13
C THR A 51 -22.44 16.72 26.59
N GLU A 52 -22.48 15.43 26.91
CA GLU A 52 -22.42 14.93 28.28
C GLU A 52 -20.97 14.78 28.75
N THR A 53 -20.75 14.99 30.05
CA THR A 53 -19.43 14.82 30.65
C THR A 53 -19.17 13.35 30.91
N ARG A 54 -18.18 12.79 30.22
CA ARG A 54 -17.77 11.38 30.33
C ARG A 54 -17.22 11.04 31.72
N ARG A 55 -17.81 10.02 32.33
CA ARG A 55 -17.36 9.31 33.54
C ARG A 55 -16.58 8.04 33.17
N ASP A 56 -16.27 7.23 34.16
CA ASP A 56 -15.56 5.97 33.97
C ASP A 56 -16.42 5.01 33.15
N HIS A 57 -15.80 4.28 32.22
CA HIS A 57 -16.46 3.32 31.32
C HIS A 57 -17.58 3.90 30.43
N GLU A 58 -17.64 5.22 30.27
CA GLU A 58 -18.52 5.87 29.29
C GLU A 58 -17.77 6.17 28.00
N THR A 59 -18.47 6.36 26.88
CA THR A 59 -17.87 6.85 25.64
C THR A 59 -18.82 7.70 24.83
N THR A 60 -18.29 8.69 24.12
CA THR A 60 -19.00 9.49 23.10
C THR A 60 -18.70 9.00 21.69
N ALA A 61 -17.81 8.00 21.54
CA ALA A 61 -17.17 7.62 20.29
C ALA A 61 -18.04 6.75 19.35
N GLY A 62 -19.37 6.85 19.45
CA GLY A 62 -20.29 5.92 18.78
C GLY A 62 -20.12 5.89 17.25
N GLU A 63 -19.92 7.05 16.61
CA GLU A 63 -19.71 7.09 15.16
C GLU A 63 -18.35 6.51 14.74
N VAL A 64 -17.30 6.75 15.53
CA VAL A 64 -15.97 6.19 15.29
C VAL A 64 -16.00 4.67 15.41
N LEU A 65 -16.65 4.14 16.45
CA LEU A 65 -16.79 2.70 16.66
C LEU A 65 -17.56 2.05 15.51
N ARG A 66 -18.69 2.61 15.07
CA ARG A 66 -19.42 2.11 13.88
C ARG A 66 -18.55 2.09 12.62
N LYS A 67 -17.77 3.16 12.38
CA LYS A 67 -16.83 3.22 11.26
C LYS A 67 -15.71 2.19 11.38
N MET A 68 -15.27 1.89 12.60
CA MET A 68 -14.23 0.91 12.89
C MET A 68 -14.74 -0.52 12.69
N ILE A 69 -15.95 -0.85 13.16
CA ILE A 69 -16.60 -2.15 12.91
C ILE A 69 -16.73 -2.38 11.40
N ALA A 70 -17.25 -1.41 10.65
CA ALA A 70 -17.36 -1.52 9.19
C ALA A 70 -16.01 -1.70 8.48
N ALA A 71 -14.92 -1.21 9.06
CA ALA A 71 -13.58 -1.25 8.47
C ALA A 71 -12.78 -2.50 8.87
N HIS A 72 -12.90 -2.97 10.11
CA HIS A 72 -12.02 -3.97 10.71
C HIS A 72 -12.75 -5.15 11.35
N GLY A 73 -14.08 -5.10 11.46
CA GLY A 73 -14.91 -6.13 12.08
C GLY A 73 -15.17 -5.87 13.57
N ALA A 74 -16.20 -6.53 14.10
CA ALA A 74 -16.61 -6.44 15.50
C ALA A 74 -15.57 -7.03 16.47
N GLU A 75 -14.91 -8.12 16.10
CA GLU A 75 -13.86 -8.76 16.91
C GLU A 75 -12.72 -7.78 17.21
N HIS A 76 -12.28 -7.03 16.18
CA HIS A 76 -11.25 -6.01 16.34
C HIS A 76 -11.70 -4.93 17.34
N VAL A 77 -12.91 -4.40 17.18
CA VAL A 77 -13.43 -3.36 18.09
C VAL A 77 -13.57 -3.87 19.52
N THR A 78 -14.04 -5.10 19.69
CA THR A 78 -14.16 -5.76 20.99
C THR A 78 -12.79 -5.85 21.67
N LEU A 79 -11.76 -6.30 20.96
CA LEU A 79 -10.40 -6.35 21.46
C LEU A 79 -9.88 -4.97 21.91
N ILE A 80 -10.08 -3.92 21.10
CA ILE A 80 -9.61 -2.56 21.43
C ILE A 80 -10.33 -2.02 22.67
N LEU A 81 -11.66 -2.12 22.72
CA LEU A 81 -12.46 -1.65 23.84
C LEU A 81 -12.11 -2.42 25.12
N ARG A 82 -11.94 -3.74 25.02
CA ARG A 82 -11.51 -4.60 26.12
C ARG A 82 -10.13 -4.21 26.63
N THR A 83 -9.18 -3.98 25.73
CA THR A 83 -7.82 -3.52 26.09
C THR A 83 -7.88 -2.26 26.94
N ILE A 84 -8.64 -1.25 26.51
CA ILE A 84 -8.73 0.03 27.22
C ILE A 84 -9.46 -0.14 28.56
N ARG A 85 -10.57 -0.90 28.57
CA ARG A 85 -11.41 -1.11 29.76
C ARG A 85 -10.69 -1.90 30.85
N GLU A 86 -10.03 -2.99 30.48
CA GLU A 86 -9.43 -3.93 31.43
C GLU A 86 -8.03 -3.48 31.87
N SER A 87 -7.38 -2.57 31.13
CA SER A 87 -6.10 -2.00 31.56
C SER A 87 -6.26 -1.02 32.73
N ARG A 88 -5.40 -1.12 33.74
CA ARG A 88 -5.44 -0.33 34.97
C ARG A 88 -5.08 1.14 34.72
N GLY A 89 -5.84 2.06 35.33
CA GLY A 89 -5.56 3.51 35.25
C GLY A 89 -6.01 4.17 33.94
N ASN A 90 -6.77 3.46 33.12
CA ASN A 90 -7.28 3.91 31.82
C ASN A 90 -8.82 3.98 31.77
N GLU A 91 -9.49 4.06 32.91
CA GLU A 91 -10.95 3.98 33.06
C GLU A 91 -11.67 5.10 32.27
N ARG A 92 -11.01 6.26 32.10
CA ARG A 92 -11.50 7.43 31.36
C ARG A 92 -10.95 7.56 29.94
N ALA A 93 -10.20 6.56 29.47
CA ALA A 93 -9.46 6.60 28.21
C ALA A 93 -10.31 6.26 26.97
N LEU A 94 -11.60 5.91 27.13
CA LEU A 94 -12.54 5.60 26.04
C LEU A 94 -12.97 6.84 25.23
N THR A 95 -12.00 7.47 24.58
CA THR A 95 -12.15 8.64 23.69
C THR A 95 -11.87 8.26 22.24
N ASP A 96 -12.47 8.99 21.30
CA ASP A 96 -12.22 8.82 19.87
C ASP A 96 -10.72 8.79 19.52
N PRO A 97 -9.85 9.71 20.02
CA PRO A 97 -8.45 9.70 19.64
C PRO A 97 -7.67 8.53 20.24
N ILE A 98 -7.97 8.13 21.47
CA ILE A 98 -7.31 7.00 22.12
C ILE A 98 -7.74 5.70 21.45
N ILE A 99 -9.04 5.48 21.23
CA ILE A 99 -9.58 4.31 20.53
C ILE A 99 -8.93 4.14 19.15
N ASN A 100 -8.83 5.23 18.37
CA ASN A 100 -8.16 5.20 17.08
C ASN A 100 -6.65 4.90 17.20
N ALA A 101 -5.97 5.44 18.22
CA ALA A 101 -4.55 5.22 18.43
C ALA A 101 -4.25 3.75 18.78
N VAL A 102 -4.99 3.17 19.74
CA VAL A 102 -4.85 1.76 20.13
C VAL A 102 -5.17 0.84 18.95
N SER A 103 -6.24 1.14 18.20
CA SER A 103 -6.57 0.43 16.95
C SER A 103 -5.43 0.50 15.93
N ALA A 104 -4.80 1.66 15.77
CA ALA A 104 -3.70 1.83 14.81
C ALA A 104 -2.48 0.99 15.21
N VAL A 105 -2.15 0.92 16.50
CA VAL A 105 -1.06 0.08 17.01
C VAL A 105 -1.37 -1.40 16.79
N ALA A 106 -2.56 -1.87 17.14
CA ALA A 106 -2.98 -3.25 16.94
C ALA A 106 -2.90 -3.68 15.46
N LEU A 107 -3.28 -2.79 14.54
CA LEU A 107 -3.19 -3.05 13.10
C LEU A 107 -1.76 -2.99 12.56
N ALA A 108 -0.91 -2.12 13.11
CA ALA A 108 0.49 -2.00 12.70
C ALA A 108 1.34 -3.19 13.17
N PHE A 109 1.01 -3.75 14.33
CA PHE A 109 1.72 -4.85 14.96
C PHE A 109 0.76 -6.01 15.28
N PRO A 110 0.19 -6.71 14.27
CA PRO A 110 -0.82 -7.75 14.48
C PRO A 110 -0.33 -8.94 15.33
N ALA A 111 0.99 -9.09 15.41
CA ALA A 111 1.72 -9.98 16.29
C ALA A 111 1.45 -9.75 17.79
N TRP A 112 1.32 -8.49 18.22
CA TRP A 112 1.23 -8.16 19.65
C TRP A 112 -0.13 -8.53 20.23
N PRO A 113 -1.28 -8.17 19.62
CA PRO A 113 -2.57 -8.58 20.15
C PRO A 113 -2.81 -10.10 20.09
N ALA A 114 -2.11 -10.82 19.21
CA ALA A 114 -2.16 -12.28 19.16
C ALA A 114 -1.59 -12.96 20.42
N THR A 115 -0.93 -12.21 21.30
CA THR A 115 -0.42 -12.70 22.59
C THR A 115 -1.49 -12.84 23.67
N GLY A 116 -2.74 -12.48 23.37
CA GLY A 116 -3.86 -12.64 24.30
C GLY A 116 -3.75 -11.71 25.51
N LEU A 117 -3.83 -12.25 26.73
CA LEU A 117 -3.84 -11.46 27.96
C LEU A 117 -2.59 -10.57 28.13
N ARG A 118 -1.42 -11.02 27.68
CA ARG A 118 -0.17 -10.24 27.72
C ARG A 118 -0.30 -8.89 26.99
N TRP A 119 -1.12 -8.83 25.94
CA TRP A 119 -1.42 -7.57 25.26
C TRP A 119 -2.16 -6.60 26.17
N ILE A 120 -3.14 -7.05 26.93
CA ILE A 120 -3.94 -6.21 27.83
C ILE A 120 -3.08 -5.76 29.02
N GLU A 121 -2.34 -6.68 29.65
CA GLU A 121 -1.44 -6.40 30.78
C GLU A 121 -0.35 -5.38 30.41
N ALA A 122 0.15 -5.41 29.16
CA ALA A 122 1.13 -4.43 28.70
C ALA A 122 0.58 -2.99 28.72
N PHE A 123 -0.74 -2.80 28.61
CA PHE A 123 -1.37 -1.48 28.70
C PHE A 123 -1.49 -0.95 30.13
N ASP A 124 -1.31 -1.77 31.17
CA ASP A 124 -1.27 -1.30 32.56
C ASP A 124 -0.11 -0.33 32.81
N GLN A 125 0.94 -0.42 31.99
CA GLN A 125 2.12 0.44 32.06
C GLN A 125 2.04 1.66 31.12
N VAL A 126 0.94 1.79 30.37
CA VAL A 126 0.73 2.85 29.38
C VAL A 126 -0.34 3.81 29.88
N PRO A 127 0.01 4.99 30.42
CA PRO A 127 -0.98 5.95 30.92
C PRO A 127 -1.64 6.68 29.74
N LEU A 128 -2.67 6.09 29.13
CA LEU A 128 -3.26 6.56 27.87
C LEU A 128 -3.79 7.99 27.95
N VAL A 129 -4.41 8.34 29.08
CA VAL A 129 -4.99 9.68 29.30
C VAL A 129 -3.89 10.73 29.38
N GLU A 130 -2.80 10.45 30.08
CA GLU A 130 -1.66 11.37 30.19
C GLU A 130 -0.93 11.55 28.86
N LEU A 131 -0.71 10.45 28.12
CA LEU A 131 -0.11 10.51 26.79
C LEU A 131 -0.98 11.35 25.85
N TYR A 132 -2.31 11.17 25.90
CA TYR A 132 -3.22 11.98 25.11
C TYR A 132 -3.17 13.46 25.51
N ALA A 133 -3.09 13.78 26.80
CA ALA A 133 -2.94 15.17 27.28
C ALA A 133 -1.68 15.84 26.71
N LYS A 134 -0.56 15.11 26.64
CA LYS A 134 0.71 15.59 26.04
C LYS A 134 0.61 15.83 24.54
N VAL A 135 -0.14 14.99 23.83
CA VAL A 135 -0.27 15.05 22.37
C VAL A 135 -1.35 16.03 21.90
N ARG A 136 -2.36 16.30 22.72
CA ARG A 136 -3.50 17.16 22.34
C ARG A 136 -3.07 18.54 21.80
N PRO A 137 -2.06 19.25 22.36
CA PRO A 137 -1.58 20.52 21.81
C PRO A 137 -0.96 20.39 20.40
N LEU A 138 -0.35 19.25 20.07
CA LEU A 138 0.32 19.03 18.78
C LEU A 138 -0.66 19.04 17.59
N LYS A 139 -1.95 18.79 17.84
CA LYS A 139 -3.01 18.91 16.83
C LYS A 139 -3.03 20.29 16.15
N TYR A 140 -2.65 21.34 16.89
CA TYR A 140 -2.63 22.71 16.38
C TYR A 140 -1.30 23.06 15.69
N ALA A 141 -0.23 22.34 16.01
CA ALA A 141 1.11 22.60 15.48
C ALA A 141 1.38 21.89 14.14
N VAL A 142 0.77 20.73 13.89
CA VAL A 142 1.06 19.90 12.72
C VAL A 142 -0.22 19.50 11.99
N LYS A 143 -0.17 19.45 10.65
CA LYS A 143 -1.24 18.87 9.81
C LYS A 143 -1.30 17.35 10.04
N GLY A 144 -1.97 16.92 11.10
CA GLY A 144 -2.14 15.53 11.47
C GLY A 144 -3.19 15.36 12.56
N SER A 145 -3.84 14.21 12.61
CA SER A 145 -4.75 13.90 13.72
C SER A 145 -3.95 13.53 14.97
N ALA A 146 -4.38 14.02 16.14
CA ALA A 146 -3.72 13.75 17.42
C ALA A 146 -3.48 12.25 17.68
N TRP A 147 -4.41 11.40 17.25
CA TRP A 147 -4.30 9.94 17.42
C TRP A 147 -3.06 9.33 16.73
N CYS A 148 -2.54 9.93 15.65
CA CYS A 148 -1.35 9.41 14.97
C CYS A 148 -0.10 9.51 15.84
N PHE A 149 0.08 10.64 16.53
CA PHE A 149 1.20 10.85 17.44
C PHE A 149 1.06 9.99 18.69
N LEU A 150 -0.17 9.90 19.22
CA LEU A 150 -0.49 9.03 20.34
C LEU A 150 -0.17 7.56 20.02
N ALA A 151 -0.52 7.08 18.81
CA ALA A 151 -0.19 5.73 18.38
C ALA A 151 1.32 5.48 18.36
N GLY A 152 2.11 6.46 17.91
CA GLY A 152 3.57 6.38 17.96
C GLY A 152 4.11 6.28 19.39
N MET A 153 3.57 7.07 20.33
CA MET A 153 3.97 7.01 21.74
C MET A 153 3.56 5.68 22.40
N ILE A 154 2.36 5.18 22.11
CA ILE A 154 1.92 3.86 22.61
C ILE A 154 2.85 2.77 22.07
N ALA A 155 3.15 2.79 20.77
CA ALA A 155 4.03 1.80 20.15
C ALA A 155 5.45 1.83 20.76
N GLU A 156 5.99 3.02 21.04
CA GLU A 156 7.29 3.18 21.71
C GLU A 156 7.32 2.53 23.09
N ARG A 157 6.25 2.69 23.88
CA ARG A 157 6.13 2.07 25.22
C ARG A 157 5.95 0.56 25.19
N LEU A 158 5.21 0.06 24.20
CA LEU A 158 4.96 -1.38 24.08
C LEU A 158 6.15 -2.11 23.42
N TYR A 159 6.98 -1.41 22.65
CA TYR A 159 8.07 -2.04 21.91
C TYR A 159 9.03 -2.85 22.79
N PRO A 160 9.55 -2.36 23.93
CA PRO A 160 10.39 -3.15 24.81
C PRO A 160 9.71 -4.42 25.34
N VAL A 161 8.40 -4.35 25.61
CA VAL A 161 7.61 -5.48 26.13
C VAL A 161 7.48 -6.59 25.08
N PHE A 162 7.44 -6.25 23.79
CA PHE A 162 7.25 -7.20 22.68
C PHE A 162 8.49 -7.40 21.80
N ALA A 163 9.63 -6.74 22.09
CA ALA A 163 10.85 -6.77 21.27
C ALA A 163 11.45 -8.18 21.12
N GLU A 164 11.25 -9.05 22.12
CA GLU A 164 11.68 -10.45 22.08
C GLU A 164 10.89 -11.29 21.07
N GLN A 165 9.68 -10.87 20.72
CA GLN A 165 8.89 -11.50 19.68
C GLN A 165 9.40 -11.04 18.31
N LYS A 166 10.54 -11.62 17.88
CA LYS A 166 10.90 -11.72 16.47
C LYS A 166 9.90 -12.64 15.77
N ILE A 167 8.66 -12.18 15.62
CA ILE A 167 7.68 -12.87 14.81
C ILE A 167 8.15 -12.70 13.37
N ALA A 168 8.56 -13.82 12.77
CA ALA A 168 8.97 -13.86 11.38
C ALA A 168 7.92 -13.12 10.55
N PRO A 169 8.32 -12.20 9.66
CA PRO A 169 7.36 -11.45 8.84
C PRO A 169 6.41 -12.45 8.19
N PRO A 170 5.09 -12.16 8.15
CA PRO A 170 4.10 -13.10 7.62
C PRO A 170 4.61 -13.59 6.27
N LYS A 171 4.77 -14.90 6.16
CA LYS A 171 5.30 -15.57 4.97
C LYS A 171 4.47 -15.03 3.81
N ARG A 172 5.05 -14.17 2.97
CA ARG A 172 4.32 -13.58 1.85
C ARG A 172 3.75 -14.76 1.09
N VAL A 173 2.43 -14.90 1.11
CA VAL A 173 1.77 -15.89 0.27
C VAL A 173 2.23 -15.55 -1.13
N ASN A 174 3.00 -16.44 -1.74
CA ASN A 174 3.35 -16.33 -3.14
C ASN A 174 2.04 -16.44 -3.90
N LEU A 175 1.33 -15.32 -4.09
CA LEU A 175 0.28 -15.28 -5.09
C LEU A 175 0.93 -15.75 -6.38
N PRO A 176 0.33 -16.72 -7.09
CA PRO A 176 0.87 -17.18 -8.35
C PRO A 176 1.14 -15.95 -9.21
N LYS A 177 2.40 -15.78 -9.64
CA LYS A 177 2.79 -14.66 -10.50
C LYS A 177 1.86 -14.73 -11.71
N ARG A 178 0.90 -13.80 -11.80
CA ARG A 178 -0.01 -13.73 -12.96
C ARG A 178 0.83 -13.83 -14.23
N PRO A 179 0.48 -14.69 -15.20
CA PRO A 179 1.17 -14.74 -16.47
C PRO A 179 1.22 -13.34 -17.07
N VAL A 180 2.33 -13.03 -17.75
CA VAL A 180 2.71 -11.69 -18.21
C VAL A 180 1.81 -11.27 -19.38
N ALA A 181 0.51 -11.11 -19.15
CA ALA A 181 -0.47 -10.62 -20.12
C ALA A 181 -0.23 -9.15 -20.52
N GLY A 182 0.86 -8.53 -20.04
CA GLY A 182 1.17 -7.13 -20.32
C GLY A 182 1.49 -6.87 -21.79
N ALA A 183 2.25 -7.74 -22.46
CA ALA A 183 2.60 -7.57 -23.88
C ALA A 183 1.39 -7.83 -24.79
N ARG A 184 0.63 -8.89 -24.54
CA ARG A 184 -0.62 -9.20 -25.24
C ARG A 184 -1.64 -8.07 -25.15
N ARG A 185 -1.91 -7.57 -23.94
CA ARG A 185 -2.82 -6.42 -23.74
C ARG A 185 -2.37 -5.15 -24.46
N ILE A 186 -1.07 -4.95 -24.63
CA ILE A 186 -0.56 -3.80 -25.40
C ILE A 186 -0.99 -3.91 -26.86
N VAL A 187 -0.89 -5.10 -27.44
CA VAL A 187 -1.25 -5.36 -28.84
C VAL A 187 -2.76 -5.34 -29.05
N GLU A 188 -3.54 -5.96 -28.16
CA GLU A 188 -5.01 -5.92 -28.19
C GLU A 188 -5.54 -4.48 -28.16
N LYS A 189 -5.05 -3.66 -27.22
CA LYS A 189 -5.38 -2.23 -27.17
C LYS A 189 -4.96 -1.49 -28.45
N GLY A 190 -3.86 -1.90 -29.08
CA GLY A 190 -3.42 -1.33 -30.35
C GLY A 190 -4.34 -1.67 -31.51
N LEU A 191 -4.89 -2.88 -31.54
CA LEU A 191 -5.87 -3.33 -32.53
C LEU A 191 -7.17 -2.54 -32.40
N GLU A 192 -7.62 -2.27 -31.18
CA GLU A 192 -8.79 -1.41 -30.92
C GLU A 192 -8.58 0.06 -31.35
N LEU A 193 -7.34 0.56 -31.27
CA LEU A 193 -7.00 1.93 -31.68
C LEU A 193 -6.78 2.08 -33.19
N LEU A 194 -6.46 0.99 -33.90
CA LEU A 194 -6.04 1.00 -35.30
C LEU A 194 -7.12 1.57 -36.26
N PRO A 195 -8.42 1.23 -36.14
CA PRO A 195 -9.48 1.76 -37.01
C PRO A 195 -9.70 3.26 -36.86
N HIS A 196 -9.34 3.82 -35.70
CA HIS A 196 -9.53 5.24 -35.37
C HIS A 196 -8.31 6.10 -35.73
N LYS A 197 -7.27 5.51 -36.35
CA LYS A 197 -6.12 6.24 -36.83
C LYS A 197 -6.42 6.86 -38.19
N GLY A 198 -6.24 8.18 -38.30
CA GLY A 198 -6.39 8.89 -39.57
C GLY A 198 -5.39 8.46 -40.65
N PRO A 199 -5.60 8.90 -41.91
CA PRO A 199 -4.89 8.40 -43.09
C PRO A 199 -3.39 8.69 -43.09
N HIS A 200 -2.93 9.72 -42.38
CA HIS A 200 -1.52 10.07 -42.32
C HIS A 200 -0.82 9.43 -41.11
N ASN A 201 0.48 9.15 -41.25
CA ASN A 201 1.28 8.58 -40.17
C ASN A 201 1.31 9.46 -38.91
N THR A 202 1.13 10.77 -39.07
CA THR A 202 1.08 11.80 -38.03
C THR A 202 -0.32 12.04 -37.47
N SER A 203 -1.37 11.51 -38.10
CA SER A 203 -2.75 11.72 -37.63
C SER A 203 -2.91 11.13 -36.23
N PRO A 204 -3.24 11.96 -35.22
CA PRO A 204 -3.44 11.47 -33.87
C PRO A 204 -4.74 10.67 -33.78
N VAL A 205 -4.77 9.68 -32.89
CA VAL A 205 -6.04 9.05 -32.50
C VAL A 205 -6.82 10.05 -31.62
N PRO A 206 -8.14 10.18 -31.82
CA PRO A 206 -8.99 11.01 -30.96
C PRO A 206 -8.83 10.69 -29.48
N ARG A 207 -8.92 11.71 -28.63
CA ARG A 207 -8.63 11.61 -27.19
C ARG A 207 -9.66 10.74 -26.45
N ASP A 208 -10.92 10.92 -26.80
CA ASP A 208 -12.07 10.14 -26.35
C ASP A 208 -11.89 8.63 -26.59
N VAL A 209 -11.40 8.25 -27.77
CA VAL A 209 -11.10 6.85 -28.10
C VAL A 209 -9.96 6.32 -27.23
N CYS A 210 -8.90 7.12 -27.01
CA CYS A 210 -7.79 6.72 -26.14
C CYS A 210 -8.23 6.52 -24.68
N GLU A 211 -9.10 7.40 -24.17
CA GLU A 211 -9.65 7.31 -22.82
C GLU A 211 -10.54 6.06 -22.66
N ARG A 212 -11.37 5.74 -23.66
CA ARG A 212 -12.21 4.52 -23.67
C ARG A 212 -11.38 3.23 -23.60
N VAL A 213 -10.29 3.16 -24.35
CA VAL A 213 -9.38 1.99 -24.37
C VAL A 213 -8.42 1.99 -23.15
N GLY A 214 -8.40 3.08 -22.37
CA GLY A 214 -7.51 3.25 -21.22
C GLY A 214 -6.04 3.29 -21.61
N VAL A 215 -5.71 4.05 -22.65
CA VAL A 215 -4.34 4.32 -23.14
C VAL A 215 -4.11 5.82 -23.12
N GLU A 216 -2.97 6.25 -22.58
CA GLU A 216 -2.62 7.68 -22.60
C GLU A 216 -2.28 8.12 -24.03
N LYS A 217 -2.70 9.33 -24.44
CA LYS A 217 -2.58 9.82 -25.83
C LYS A 217 -1.16 9.68 -26.41
N TYR A 218 -0.13 9.96 -25.61
CA TYR A 218 1.27 9.85 -26.06
C TYR A 218 1.75 8.39 -26.26
N GLN A 219 1.04 7.41 -25.68
CA GLN A 219 1.33 5.98 -25.82
C GLN A 219 0.59 5.34 -27.00
N ALA A 220 -0.47 5.97 -27.54
CA ALA A 220 -1.27 5.39 -28.61
C ALA A 220 -0.44 4.94 -29.84
N GLY A 221 0.55 5.75 -30.25
CA GLY A 221 1.44 5.39 -31.36
C GLY A 221 2.30 4.15 -31.11
N PHE A 222 2.64 3.86 -29.85
CA PHE A 222 3.35 2.65 -29.44
C PHE A 222 2.44 1.42 -29.54
N HIS A 223 1.21 1.51 -29.02
CA HIS A 223 0.21 0.43 -29.08
C HIS A 223 -0.15 0.07 -30.53
N ILE A 224 -0.46 1.07 -31.36
CA ILE A 224 -0.81 0.88 -32.78
C ILE A 224 0.33 0.21 -33.55
N ARG A 225 1.58 0.59 -33.25
CA ARG A 225 2.76 -0.01 -33.88
C ARG A 225 2.94 -1.47 -33.47
N ALA A 226 2.68 -1.78 -32.20
CA ALA A 226 2.70 -3.15 -31.72
C ALA A 226 1.63 -4.01 -32.41
N ALA A 227 0.41 -3.47 -32.57
CA ALA A 227 -0.68 -4.09 -33.32
C ALA A 227 -0.33 -4.34 -34.79
N ARG A 228 0.25 -3.37 -35.49
CA ARG A 228 0.67 -3.55 -36.90
C ARG A 228 1.73 -4.65 -37.09
N MET A 229 2.60 -4.89 -36.10
CA MET A 229 3.68 -5.88 -36.22
C MET A 229 3.32 -7.27 -35.72
N TYR A 230 2.48 -7.36 -34.68
CA TYR A 230 2.21 -8.60 -33.95
C TYR A 230 0.71 -8.90 -33.77
N GLY A 231 -0.18 -8.12 -34.38
CA GLY A 231 -1.63 -8.33 -34.29
C GLY A 231 -2.04 -9.75 -34.70
N ASP A 232 -1.45 -10.26 -35.78
CA ASP A 232 -1.74 -11.60 -36.31
C ASP A 232 -0.84 -12.69 -35.70
N ARG A 233 0.08 -12.32 -34.80
CA ARG A 233 1.12 -13.20 -34.24
C ARG A 233 1.26 -13.02 -32.73
N LEU A 234 0.14 -13.04 -32.01
CA LEU A 234 0.08 -12.82 -30.55
C LEU A 234 0.90 -13.85 -29.75
N GLU A 235 1.05 -15.06 -30.28
CA GLU A 235 1.77 -16.17 -29.65
C GLU A 235 3.26 -15.84 -29.42
N LEU A 236 3.88 -15.09 -30.35
CA LEU A 236 5.30 -14.70 -30.26
C LEU A 236 5.58 -13.76 -29.09
N ILE A 237 4.58 -13.00 -28.66
CA ILE A 237 4.73 -11.91 -27.70
C ILE A 237 4.11 -12.21 -26.33
N GLU A 238 3.34 -13.29 -26.20
CA GLU A 238 2.69 -13.67 -24.95
C GLU A 238 3.69 -13.92 -23.82
N ARG A 239 4.88 -14.38 -24.17
CA ARG A 239 5.98 -14.66 -23.24
C ARG A 239 6.90 -13.45 -23.01
N LEU A 240 6.71 -12.36 -23.75
CA LEU A 240 7.53 -11.17 -23.63
C LEU A 240 7.06 -10.24 -22.49
N LYS A 241 8.03 -9.61 -21.83
CA LYS A 241 7.74 -8.48 -20.94
C LYS A 241 7.40 -7.24 -21.78
N PRO A 242 6.50 -6.35 -21.30
CA PRO A 242 6.19 -5.07 -21.96
C PRO A 242 7.42 -4.24 -22.38
N GLU A 243 8.45 -4.23 -21.52
CA GLU A 243 9.71 -3.52 -21.81
C GLU A 243 10.47 -4.13 -22.99
N ALA A 244 10.44 -5.44 -23.14
CA ALA A 244 11.10 -6.15 -24.24
C ALA A 244 10.36 -5.90 -25.55
N LEU A 245 9.02 -5.99 -25.53
CA LEU A 245 8.17 -5.62 -26.67
C LEU A 245 8.46 -4.19 -27.14
N ARG A 246 8.63 -3.23 -26.21
CA ARG A 246 8.96 -1.84 -26.54
C ARG A 246 10.29 -1.65 -27.26
N VAL A 247 11.29 -2.44 -26.91
CA VAL A 247 12.57 -2.42 -27.63
C VAL A 247 12.40 -3.04 -29.02
N LEU A 248 11.71 -4.17 -29.11
CA LEU A 248 11.56 -4.95 -30.34
C LEU A 248 10.81 -4.17 -31.44
N ILE A 249 9.75 -3.45 -31.07
CA ILE A 249 8.96 -2.63 -32.00
C ILE A 249 9.55 -1.24 -32.27
N SER A 250 10.69 -0.91 -31.66
CA SER A 250 11.37 0.36 -31.91
C SER A 250 11.78 0.46 -33.38
N PRO A 251 11.58 1.61 -34.04
CA PRO A 251 11.98 1.77 -35.44
C PRO A 251 13.51 1.71 -35.61
N THR A 252 14.24 2.01 -34.54
CA THR A 252 15.70 1.92 -34.47
C THR A 252 16.22 0.50 -34.22
N PHE A 253 15.32 -0.47 -34.01
CA PHE A 253 15.73 -1.86 -33.80
C PHE A 253 15.98 -2.52 -35.17
N PRO A 254 17.20 -3.06 -35.43
CA PRO A 254 17.54 -3.63 -36.73
C PRO A 254 16.61 -4.77 -37.15
N ALA A 255 16.17 -4.77 -38.41
CA ALA A 255 15.19 -5.73 -38.92
C ALA A 255 15.72 -7.17 -38.91
N GLU A 256 17.00 -7.36 -39.26
CA GLU A 256 17.65 -8.68 -39.26
C GLU A 256 17.69 -9.30 -37.86
N ILE A 257 18.05 -8.50 -36.86
CA ILE A 257 18.09 -8.92 -35.46
C ILE A 257 16.67 -9.18 -34.94
N ARG A 258 15.68 -8.41 -35.40
CA ARG A 258 14.26 -8.68 -35.07
C ARG A 258 13.83 -10.04 -35.57
N ALA A 259 14.13 -10.37 -36.83
CA ALA A 259 13.79 -11.67 -37.41
C ALA A 259 14.51 -12.83 -36.70
N GLN A 260 15.74 -12.63 -36.24
CA GLN A 260 16.46 -13.62 -35.43
C GLN A 260 15.80 -13.82 -34.06
N VAL A 261 15.40 -12.73 -33.39
CA VAL A 261 14.71 -12.78 -32.09
C VAL A 261 13.33 -13.42 -32.22
N GLU A 262 12.58 -13.11 -33.28
CA GLU A 262 11.26 -13.70 -33.55
C GLU A 262 11.33 -15.22 -33.76
N ARG A 263 12.34 -15.72 -34.47
CA ARG A 263 12.60 -17.16 -34.60
C ARG A 263 12.82 -17.82 -33.24
N ARG A 264 13.71 -17.24 -32.42
CA ARG A 264 14.02 -17.76 -31.09
C ARG A 264 12.84 -17.66 -30.11
N LEU A 265 11.97 -16.65 -30.28
CA LEU A 265 10.72 -16.54 -29.53
C LEU A 265 9.72 -17.65 -29.90
N ALA A 266 9.65 -18.02 -31.18
CA ALA A 266 8.84 -19.15 -31.64
C ALA A 266 9.31 -20.48 -31.03
N ASP A 267 10.63 -20.66 -30.88
CA ASP A 267 11.25 -21.80 -30.18
C ASP A 267 11.02 -21.76 -28.65
N GLY A 268 10.38 -20.70 -28.14
CA GLY A 268 9.99 -20.55 -26.75
C GLY A 268 11.03 -19.87 -25.85
N GLU A 269 12.10 -19.33 -26.41
CA GLU A 269 13.10 -18.57 -25.67
C GLU A 269 12.52 -17.26 -25.10
N LYS A 270 13.11 -16.75 -24.02
CA LYS A 270 12.65 -15.51 -23.36
C LYS A 270 13.72 -14.43 -23.44
N PHE A 271 13.32 -13.24 -23.87
CA PHE A 271 14.20 -12.08 -23.94
C PHE A 271 13.80 -10.98 -22.95
N SER A 272 14.80 -10.42 -22.28
CA SER A 272 14.66 -9.16 -21.54
C SER A 272 14.97 -7.96 -22.44
N GLY A 273 14.38 -6.79 -22.13
CA GLY A 273 14.67 -5.56 -22.88
C GLY A 273 16.16 -5.17 -22.85
N ARG A 274 16.91 -5.54 -21.82
CA ARG A 274 18.37 -5.34 -21.75
C ARG A 274 19.14 -6.25 -22.70
N GLN A 275 18.72 -7.50 -22.87
CA GLN A 275 19.33 -8.41 -23.84
C GLN A 275 19.07 -7.92 -25.27
N LEU A 276 17.83 -7.53 -25.58
CA LEU A 276 17.48 -7.00 -26.90
C LEU A 276 18.28 -5.74 -27.24
N LYS A 277 18.42 -4.79 -26.30
CA LYS A 277 19.25 -3.60 -26.50
C LYS A 277 20.72 -3.93 -26.77
N ARG A 278 21.28 -4.92 -26.06
CA ARG A 278 22.66 -5.39 -26.29
C ARG A 278 22.82 -6.04 -27.66
N MET A 279 21.89 -6.90 -28.05
CA MET A 279 21.89 -7.52 -29.39
C MET A 279 21.85 -6.47 -30.49
N ALA A 280 21.02 -5.44 -30.32
CA ALA A 280 20.89 -4.34 -31.28
C ALA A 280 22.00 -3.29 -31.22
N GLY A 281 23.05 -3.46 -30.40
CA GLY A 281 24.09 -2.45 -30.23
C GLY A 281 23.59 -1.10 -29.66
N ILE A 282 22.39 -1.08 -29.07
CA ILE A 282 21.77 0.12 -28.50
C ILE A 282 22.36 0.34 -27.10
N THR A 283 23.57 0.90 -27.05
CA THR A 283 24.21 1.29 -25.80
C THR A 283 23.39 2.39 -25.14
N THR A 284 22.83 2.11 -23.95
CA THR A 284 22.25 3.15 -23.10
C THR A 284 23.34 4.16 -22.77
N ARG A 285 23.37 5.30 -23.48
CA ARG A 285 24.19 6.46 -23.11
C ARG A 285 23.86 6.81 -21.65
N ARG A 286 24.73 6.39 -20.74
CA ARG A 286 24.71 6.82 -19.34
C ARG A 286 24.97 8.32 -19.39
N ARG A 287 23.95 9.14 -19.11
CA ARG A 287 24.12 10.58 -18.93
C ARG A 287 25.20 10.76 -17.86
N GLN A 288 26.43 11.04 -18.27
CA GLN A 288 27.40 11.70 -17.41
C GLN A 288 26.86 13.11 -17.22
N ARG A 289 26.18 13.34 -16.09
CA ARG A 289 26.03 14.70 -15.58
C ARG A 289 27.39 15.07 -15.02
N LYS A 290 28.09 15.96 -15.72
CA LYS A 290 29.02 16.90 -15.08
C LYS A 290 28.18 17.88 -14.26
#